data_AF-A0A9W9DSX8-F1
#
_entry.id   AF-A0A9W9DSX8-F1
#
_cell.length_a   1.000
_cell.length_b   1.000
_cell.length_c   1.000
_cell.angle_alpha   90.00
_cell.angle_beta   90.00
_cell.angle_gamma   90.00
#
_symmetry.space_group_name_H-M   'P 1'
#
loop_
_entity.id
_entity.type
_entity.pdbx_description
1 polymer ?
#
loop_
_entity_poly.entity_id
_entity_poly.type
_entity_poly.pdbx_seq_one_letter_code
_entity_poly.pdbx_strand_id
1 'polypeptide(L)'
;MVFAPVYIGIVLSTLLSSVQATPIESRALKSFQILSDETDKAYGCTKEQYLAVHDALVTATEHVNRATAYLSQDGKENSQVLARLWNYRHGASNPVTRAVVDSLIKDRFEPVTLFTSSTLKVVSNFKEVEQGPDSLLLYCPQVDNKPDNGINRCTGDIAVNTNFKDYNNPFPFNHIELCPGFFNKALTIDAARDKFFPGLDPKQWEDTTQLKDELLIEQGAVLVHEAQHSLAIFEKNILVKDPGQTIKECAQLGYKPQRQSPENIALIAFWSRVKWDSEPHLQLTMVDQSGKEQFTGIEGW
;
A
#
# COMPACT_ATOMS: atom_id res chain seq x y z
N MET A 1 27.04 -38.86 -54.19
CA MET A 1 27.41 -37.93 -53.09
C MET A 1 26.31 -36.90 -53.00
N VAL A 2 25.65 -36.82 -51.84
CA VAL A 2 24.43 -36.03 -51.62
C VAL A 2 24.84 -34.62 -51.17
N PHE A 3 24.35 -33.59 -51.88
CA PHE A 3 24.43 -32.20 -51.42
C PHE A 3 23.21 -31.92 -50.55
N ALA A 4 23.43 -31.64 -49.26
CA ALA A 4 22.42 -31.07 -48.39
C ALA A 4 22.71 -29.57 -48.21
N PRO A 5 21.76 -28.66 -48.51
CA PRO A 5 21.89 -27.26 -48.14
C PRO A 5 21.68 -27.10 -46.62
N VAL A 6 22.59 -26.35 -46.00
CA VAL A 6 22.50 -25.89 -44.61
C VAL A 6 21.40 -24.84 -44.54
N TYR A 7 20.29 -25.16 -43.88
CA TYR A 7 19.29 -24.17 -43.49
C TYR A 7 19.75 -23.49 -42.19
N ILE A 8 20.29 -22.27 -42.29
CA ILE A 8 20.44 -21.39 -41.14
C ILE A 8 19.05 -20.83 -40.84
N GLY A 9 18.36 -21.43 -39.88
CA GLY A 9 17.12 -20.90 -39.33
C GLY A 9 17.40 -19.74 -38.39
N ILE A 10 17.34 -18.50 -38.88
CA ILE A 10 17.13 -17.34 -38.01
C ILE A 10 15.62 -17.17 -37.87
N VAL A 11 15.05 -17.73 -36.80
CA VAL A 11 13.72 -17.30 -36.34
C VAL A 11 13.97 -16.15 -35.37
N LEU A 12 14.06 -14.93 -35.91
CA LEU A 12 14.02 -13.72 -35.10
C LEU A 12 12.55 -13.40 -34.83
N SER A 13 11.96 -14.08 -33.84
CA SER A 13 10.66 -13.71 -33.28
C SER A 13 10.87 -13.13 -31.88
N THR A 14 11.63 -12.04 -31.79
CA THR A 14 11.49 -11.12 -30.64
C THR A 14 10.18 -10.37 -30.80
N LEU A 15 9.08 -11.04 -30.48
CA LEU A 15 7.87 -10.37 -30.02
C LEU A 15 8.21 -9.81 -28.64
N LEU A 16 8.87 -8.65 -28.62
CA LEU A 16 8.73 -7.72 -27.51
C LEU A 16 7.26 -7.35 -27.49
N SER A 17 6.46 -8.12 -26.75
CA SER A 17 5.19 -7.62 -26.26
C SER A 17 5.53 -6.44 -25.36
N SER A 18 5.63 -5.26 -25.95
CA SER A 18 5.52 -4.00 -25.25
C SER A 18 4.10 -3.98 -24.69
N VAL A 19 3.91 -4.62 -23.54
CA VAL A 19 2.82 -4.27 -22.65
C VAL A 19 3.17 -2.86 -22.22
N GLN A 20 2.74 -1.87 -23.03
CA GLN A 20 2.64 -0.50 -22.57
C GLN A 20 1.93 -0.59 -21.22
N ALA A 21 2.64 -0.17 -20.17
CA ALA A 21 2.00 0.09 -18.90
C ALA A 21 0.85 1.05 -19.21
N THR A 22 -0.37 0.52 -19.18
CA THR A 22 -1.54 1.35 -19.39
C THR A 22 -1.54 2.35 -18.25
N PRO A 23 -1.74 3.65 -18.51
CA PRO A 23 -1.78 4.65 -17.46
C PRO A 23 -2.73 4.17 -16.36
N ILE A 24 -2.24 4.22 -15.13
CA ILE A 24 -3.06 4.00 -13.96
C ILE A 24 -3.77 5.31 -13.74
N GLU A 25 -5.03 5.37 -14.13
CA GLU A 25 -5.85 6.51 -13.77
C GLU A 25 -6.19 6.37 -12.28
N SER A 26 -5.90 7.43 -11.51
CA SER A 26 -6.32 7.54 -10.13
C SER A 26 -7.81 7.84 -10.11
N ARG A 27 -8.55 7.24 -9.17
CA ARG A 27 -9.91 7.69 -8.88
C ARG A 27 -9.91 8.60 -7.67
N ALA A 28 -10.73 9.64 -7.73
CA ALA A 28 -11.16 10.30 -6.51
C ALA A 28 -12.23 9.42 -5.88
N LEU A 29 -11.99 8.95 -4.65
CA LEU A 29 -12.99 8.22 -3.88
C LEU A 29 -14.24 9.10 -3.73
N LYS A 30 -15.39 8.55 -4.10
CA LYS A 30 -16.67 9.22 -3.90
C LYS A 30 -17.09 9.14 -2.43
N SER A 31 -16.86 7.99 -1.80
CA SER A 31 -17.13 7.79 -0.38
C SER A 31 -16.05 6.94 0.27
N PHE A 32 -15.64 7.36 1.46
CA PHE A 32 -14.76 6.60 2.34
C PHE A 32 -15.44 6.50 3.71
N GLN A 33 -15.75 5.28 4.12
CA GLN A 33 -16.67 5.02 5.22
C GLN A 33 -16.07 4.02 6.22
N ILE A 34 -16.48 4.09 7.49
CA ILE A 34 -16.20 3.07 8.51
C ILE A 34 -17.49 2.65 9.22
N LEU A 35 -17.67 1.35 9.40
CA LEU A 35 -18.83 0.80 10.09
C LEU A 35 -18.65 0.90 11.61
N SER A 36 -19.61 1.54 12.28
CA SER A 36 -19.71 1.59 13.74
C SER A 36 -20.33 0.32 14.31
N ASP A 37 -19.94 -0.06 15.54
CA ASP A 37 -20.52 -1.18 16.27
C ASP A 37 -21.85 -0.84 16.99
N GLU A 38 -22.34 0.40 16.89
CA GLU A 38 -23.58 0.83 17.54
C GLU A 38 -24.78 -0.04 17.16
N THR A 39 -24.89 -0.40 15.87
CA THR A 39 -25.96 -1.28 15.36
C THR A 39 -25.42 -2.66 14.95
N ASP A 40 -24.34 -2.70 14.17
CA ASP A 40 -23.78 -3.95 13.62
C ASP A 40 -22.57 -4.45 14.44
N LYS A 41 -22.76 -4.79 15.72
CA LYS A 41 -21.70 -5.26 16.64
C LYS A 41 -20.81 -6.40 16.12
N ALA A 42 -21.33 -7.18 15.18
CA ALA A 42 -20.60 -8.30 14.62
C ALA A 42 -19.44 -7.89 13.70
N TYR A 43 -19.57 -6.72 13.07
CA TYR A 43 -18.69 -6.24 12.01
C TYR A 43 -18.22 -4.80 12.22
N GLY A 44 -18.92 -4.04 13.06
CA GLY A 44 -18.59 -2.65 13.36
C GLY A 44 -17.35 -2.52 14.22
N CYS A 45 -16.68 -1.39 14.04
CA CYS A 45 -15.58 -0.94 14.86
C CYS A 45 -16.11 -0.25 16.11
N THR A 46 -15.61 -0.67 17.26
CA THR A 46 -15.76 0.07 18.52
C THR A 46 -15.16 1.47 18.39
N LYS A 47 -15.52 2.38 19.31
CA LYS A 47 -14.94 3.73 19.36
C LYS A 47 -13.42 3.71 19.46
N GLU A 48 -12.86 2.80 20.27
CA GLU A 48 -11.42 2.64 20.43
C GLU A 48 -10.75 2.14 19.14
N GLN A 49 -11.37 1.20 18.44
CA GLN A 49 -10.89 0.73 17.13
C GLN A 49 -10.96 1.84 16.08
N TYR A 50 -12.04 2.64 16.06
CA TYR A 50 -12.14 3.80 15.19
C TYR A 50 -10.96 4.78 15.39
N LEU A 51 -10.63 5.10 16.64
CA LEU A 51 -9.49 5.98 16.94
C LEU A 51 -8.16 5.38 16.48
N ALA A 52 -7.95 4.07 16.69
CA ALA A 52 -6.75 3.39 16.20
C ALA A 52 -6.66 3.40 14.67
N VAL A 53 -7.78 3.22 13.97
CA VAL A 53 -7.85 3.32 12.50
C VAL A 53 -7.56 4.73 12.01
N HIS A 54 -8.12 5.73 12.69
CA HIS A 54 -7.85 7.13 12.39
C HIS A 54 -6.35 7.45 12.52
N ASP A 55 -5.72 7.07 13.62
CA ASP A 55 -4.28 7.27 13.83
C ASP A 55 -3.42 6.51 12.81
N ALA A 56 -3.85 5.31 12.43
CA ALA A 56 -3.22 4.54 11.36
C ALA A 56 -3.35 5.22 9.99
N LEU A 57 -4.48 5.84 9.66
CA LEU A 57 -4.67 6.60 8.40
C LEU A 57 -3.79 7.85 8.36
N VAL A 58 -3.64 8.55 9.48
CA VAL A 58 -2.69 9.67 9.61
C VAL A 58 -1.27 9.16 9.37
N THR A 59 -0.89 8.07 10.02
CA THR A 59 0.42 7.43 9.88
C THR A 59 0.68 6.97 8.44
N ALA A 60 -0.33 6.39 7.77
CA ALA A 60 -0.29 6.00 6.37
C ALA A 60 -0.06 7.20 5.46
N THR A 61 -0.78 8.31 5.69
CA THR A 61 -0.60 9.58 4.99
C THR A 61 0.83 10.10 5.13
N GLU A 62 1.39 10.05 6.34
CA GLU A 62 2.77 10.45 6.58
C GLU A 62 3.78 9.56 5.83
N HIS A 63 3.54 8.24 5.77
CA HIS A 63 4.38 7.31 5.00
C HIS A 63 4.46 7.71 3.53
N VAL A 64 3.30 7.87 2.88
CA VAL A 64 3.28 8.17 1.43
C VAL A 64 3.75 9.59 1.11
N ASN A 65 3.48 10.57 1.98
CA ASN A 65 3.94 11.95 1.79
C ASN A 65 5.46 12.07 1.95
N ARG A 66 6.03 11.47 3.01
CA ARG A 66 7.48 11.50 3.25
C ARG A 66 8.22 10.66 2.23
N ALA A 67 7.65 9.54 1.79
CA ALA A 67 8.18 8.77 0.67
C ALA A 67 8.21 9.60 -0.62
N THR A 68 7.11 10.26 -0.96
CA THR A 68 7.05 11.13 -2.13
C THR A 68 8.09 12.24 -2.07
N ALA A 69 8.23 12.91 -0.91
CA ALA A 69 9.22 13.96 -0.71
C ALA A 69 10.66 13.44 -0.84
N TYR A 70 10.97 12.34 -0.15
CA TYR A 70 12.30 11.73 -0.14
C TYR A 70 12.72 11.28 -1.54
N LEU A 71 11.84 10.56 -2.23
CA LEU A 71 12.08 10.07 -3.58
C LEU A 71 12.15 11.19 -4.60
N SER A 72 11.39 12.27 -4.39
CA SER A 72 11.49 13.47 -5.23
C SER A 72 12.85 14.15 -5.09
N GLN A 73 13.46 14.11 -3.91
CA GLN A 73 14.79 14.69 -3.62
C GLN A 73 15.98 13.84 -4.05
N ASP A 74 15.80 12.54 -4.35
CA ASP A 74 16.86 11.62 -4.80
C ASP A 74 17.33 11.92 -6.26
N GLY A 75 17.46 13.21 -6.58
CA GLY A 75 17.67 13.79 -7.88
C GLY A 75 18.98 13.35 -8.54
N LYS A 76 18.89 12.30 -9.35
CA LYS A 76 19.75 11.96 -10.49
C LYS A 76 18.91 11.26 -11.55
N GLU A 77 19.47 11.13 -12.76
CA GLU A 77 18.92 10.28 -13.83
C GLU A 77 18.63 8.85 -13.34
N ASN A 78 19.38 8.38 -12.32
CA ASN A 78 19.24 7.10 -11.64
C ASN A 78 19.15 7.27 -10.11
N SER A 79 18.06 6.80 -9.50
CA SER A 79 17.82 6.80 -8.05
C SER A 79 18.67 5.74 -7.35
N GLN A 80 19.54 6.15 -6.42
CA GLN A 80 20.34 5.21 -5.62
C GLN A 80 19.56 4.68 -4.42
N VAL A 81 18.65 5.50 -3.88
CA VAL A 81 17.77 5.13 -2.77
C VAL A 81 16.81 4.04 -3.21
N LEU A 82 16.04 4.26 -4.29
CA LEU A 82 15.15 3.23 -4.81
C LEU A 82 15.91 2.05 -5.38
N ALA A 83 17.10 2.24 -5.95
CA ALA A 83 17.91 1.10 -6.34
C ALA A 83 18.28 0.22 -5.14
N ARG A 84 18.57 0.77 -3.96
CA ARG A 84 18.82 -0.03 -2.75
C ARG A 84 17.55 -0.68 -2.20
N LEU A 85 16.43 0.05 -2.24
CA LEU A 85 15.10 -0.45 -1.88
C LEU A 85 14.60 -1.59 -2.79
N TRP A 86 14.80 -1.48 -4.10
CA TRP A 86 14.38 -2.48 -5.10
C TRP A 86 15.40 -3.61 -5.29
N ASN A 87 16.71 -3.32 -5.28
CA ASN A 87 17.76 -4.32 -5.58
C ASN A 87 18.22 -5.09 -4.35
N TYR A 88 17.35 -5.94 -3.85
CA TYR A 88 17.81 -7.03 -3.02
C TYR A 88 18.25 -8.28 -3.82
N ARG A 89 18.19 -8.30 -5.16
CA ARG A 89 18.79 -9.39 -5.98
C ARG A 89 18.93 -9.16 -7.48
N HIS A 90 18.68 -7.97 -7.99
CA HIS A 90 18.98 -7.66 -9.38
C HIS A 90 20.24 -6.81 -9.45
N GLY A 91 21.29 -7.41 -10.05
CA GLY A 91 22.56 -6.74 -10.26
C GLY A 91 22.38 -5.43 -11.03
N ALA A 92 23.43 -4.62 -10.96
CA ALA A 92 23.61 -3.25 -11.48
C ALA A 92 23.13 -2.92 -12.93
N SER A 93 22.44 -3.81 -13.64
CA SER A 93 22.06 -3.69 -15.05
C SER A 93 20.70 -3.05 -15.34
N ASN A 94 19.84 -2.81 -14.34
CA ASN A 94 18.58 -2.06 -14.51
C ASN A 94 18.53 -0.91 -13.50
N PRO A 95 19.06 0.28 -13.85
CA PRO A 95 18.97 1.42 -12.97
C PRO A 95 17.51 1.85 -12.77
N VAL A 96 17.14 2.20 -11.53
CA VAL A 96 15.85 2.85 -11.25
C VAL A 96 15.95 4.27 -11.77
N THR A 97 15.45 4.51 -12.98
CA THR A 97 15.54 5.83 -13.60
C THR A 97 14.57 6.81 -12.96
N ARG A 98 14.80 8.12 -13.14
CA ARG A 98 13.87 9.15 -12.66
C ARG A 98 12.42 8.93 -13.12
N ALA A 99 12.22 8.49 -14.37
CA ALA A 99 10.89 8.19 -14.90
C ALA A 99 10.18 7.05 -14.15
N VAL A 100 10.94 6.08 -13.60
CA VAL A 100 10.39 5.00 -12.77
C VAL A 100 9.97 5.53 -11.41
N VAL A 101 10.77 6.44 -10.84
CA VAL A 101 10.43 7.14 -9.59
C VAL A 101 9.17 7.98 -9.75
N ASP A 102 9.10 8.79 -10.81
CA ASP A 102 7.94 9.65 -11.08
C ASP A 102 6.68 8.82 -11.32
N SER A 103 6.78 7.70 -12.04
CA SER A 103 5.67 6.75 -12.21
C SER A 103 5.29 6.06 -10.90
N LEU A 104 6.23 5.72 -10.03
CA LEU A 104 5.91 5.18 -8.71
C LEU A 104 5.12 6.20 -7.87
N ILE A 105 5.59 7.44 -7.80
CA ILE A 105 4.94 8.52 -7.06
C ILE A 105 3.53 8.73 -7.63
N LYS A 106 3.44 9.03 -8.92
CA LYS A 106 2.18 9.34 -9.59
C LYS A 106 1.18 8.19 -9.57
N ASP A 107 1.63 6.99 -9.89
CA ASP A 107 0.73 5.88 -10.15
C ASP A 107 0.40 5.10 -8.87
N ARG A 108 1.18 5.24 -7.78
CA ARG A 108 1.01 4.45 -6.54
C ARG A 108 0.89 5.28 -5.28
N PHE A 109 1.73 6.31 -5.08
CA PHE A 109 1.69 7.10 -3.85
C PHE A 109 0.63 8.20 -3.89
N GLU A 110 0.52 8.96 -4.97
CA GLU A 110 -0.49 10.02 -5.08
C GLU A 110 -1.93 9.51 -4.86
N PRO A 111 -2.38 8.37 -5.47
CA PRO A 111 -3.72 7.85 -5.23
C PRO A 111 -3.93 7.41 -3.77
N VAL A 112 -2.91 6.81 -3.15
CA VAL A 112 -2.99 6.41 -1.74
C VAL A 112 -2.97 7.64 -0.82
N THR A 113 -2.19 8.67 -1.12
CA THR A 113 -2.23 9.94 -0.38
C THR A 113 -3.64 10.52 -0.40
N LEU A 114 -4.25 10.64 -1.59
CA LEU A 114 -5.62 11.15 -1.72
C LEU A 114 -6.60 10.31 -0.89
N PHE A 115 -6.46 8.99 -0.92
CA PHE A 115 -7.24 8.07 -0.11
C PHE A 115 -7.04 8.28 1.40
N THR A 116 -5.80 8.20 1.90
CA THR A 116 -5.52 8.24 3.34
C THR A 116 -5.78 9.63 3.93
N SER A 117 -5.77 10.69 3.10
CA SER A 117 -6.17 12.04 3.49
C SER A 117 -7.66 12.34 3.34
N SER A 118 -8.46 11.41 2.80
CA SER A 118 -9.90 11.61 2.62
C SER A 118 -10.66 11.56 3.95
N THR A 119 -11.77 12.29 4.05
CA THR A 119 -12.64 12.26 5.22
C THR A 119 -13.27 10.88 5.40
N LEU A 120 -13.03 10.26 6.56
CA LEU A 120 -13.62 8.98 6.94
C LEU A 120 -15.00 9.20 7.57
N LYS A 121 -16.07 8.90 6.83
CA LYS A 121 -17.45 9.01 7.31
C LYS A 121 -17.84 7.78 8.13
N VAL A 122 -18.49 7.99 9.26
CA VAL A 122 -18.98 6.88 10.10
C VAL A 122 -20.40 6.52 9.65
N VAL A 123 -20.67 5.22 9.51
CA VAL A 123 -21.99 4.68 9.20
C VAL A 123 -22.40 3.65 10.25
N SER A 124 -23.67 3.61 10.61
CA SER A 124 -24.14 2.79 11.74
C SER A 124 -24.45 1.35 11.36
N ASN A 125 -24.78 1.11 10.08
CA ASN A 125 -25.12 -0.21 9.56
C ASN A 125 -24.80 -0.34 8.05
N PHE A 126 -24.72 -1.58 7.55
CA PHE A 126 -24.40 -1.85 6.14
C PHE A 126 -25.40 -1.28 5.11
N LYS A 127 -26.64 -0.98 5.50
CA LYS A 127 -27.64 -0.42 4.56
C LYS A 127 -27.39 1.06 4.27
N GLU A 128 -26.67 1.74 5.16
CA GLU A 128 -26.26 3.14 5.01
C GLU A 128 -24.98 3.30 4.20
N VAL A 129 -24.26 2.21 3.94
CA VAL A 129 -23.02 2.21 3.15
C VAL A 129 -23.35 2.63 1.73
N GLU A 130 -22.74 3.72 1.30
CA GLU A 130 -22.82 4.15 -0.09
C GLU A 130 -22.20 3.10 -1.02
N GLN A 131 -22.99 2.62 -1.97
CA GLN A 131 -22.61 1.55 -2.90
C GLN A 131 -21.88 2.09 -4.14
N GLY A 132 -21.13 1.22 -4.81
CA GLY A 132 -20.54 1.50 -6.11
C GLY A 132 -19.03 1.24 -6.20
N PRO A 133 -18.48 1.38 -7.41
CA PRO A 133 -17.07 1.10 -7.68
C PRO A 133 -16.11 2.07 -7.00
N ASP A 134 -16.56 3.28 -6.67
CA ASP A 134 -15.73 4.37 -6.15
C ASP A 134 -16.00 4.63 -4.66
N SER A 135 -16.64 3.66 -4.00
CA SER A 135 -16.93 3.65 -2.57
C SER A 135 -16.05 2.61 -1.89
N LEU A 136 -15.51 2.97 -0.72
CA LEU A 136 -14.68 2.10 0.10
C LEU A 136 -15.16 2.11 1.56
N LEU A 137 -15.40 0.92 2.10
CA LEU A 137 -15.78 0.70 3.50
C LEU A 137 -14.64 0.06 4.29
N LEU A 138 -14.34 0.59 5.47
CA LEU A 138 -13.58 -0.10 6.53
C LEU A 138 -14.56 -0.72 7.53
N TYR A 139 -14.28 -1.94 7.98
CA TYR A 139 -15.03 -2.52 9.10
C TYR A 139 -14.18 -3.50 9.89
N CYS A 140 -14.60 -3.80 11.12
CA CYS A 140 -13.84 -4.54 12.12
C CYS A 140 -14.57 -5.83 12.53
N PRO A 141 -14.42 -6.92 11.76
CA PRO A 141 -15.06 -8.18 12.10
C PRO A 141 -14.52 -8.76 13.42
N GLN A 142 -15.43 -9.27 14.26
CA GLN A 142 -15.06 -9.94 15.52
C GLN A 142 -14.73 -11.43 15.27
N VAL A 143 -13.68 -11.97 15.92
CA VAL A 143 -13.14 -13.34 15.68
C VAL A 143 -14.19 -14.43 15.86
N ASP A 144 -15.09 -14.26 16.83
CA ASP A 144 -16.05 -15.29 17.23
C ASP A 144 -17.28 -15.37 16.31
N ASN A 145 -17.41 -14.41 15.39
CA ASN A 145 -18.42 -14.48 14.36
C ASN A 145 -17.91 -15.41 13.26
N LYS A 146 -18.46 -16.63 13.26
CA LYS A 146 -18.42 -17.51 12.09
C LYS A 146 -18.73 -16.67 10.85
N PRO A 147 -18.11 -16.95 9.69
CA PRO A 147 -18.46 -16.26 8.45
C PRO A 147 -19.94 -16.52 8.15
N ASP A 148 -20.82 -15.64 8.58
CA ASP A 148 -22.20 -15.63 8.12
C ASP A 148 -22.12 -15.27 6.64
N ASN A 149 -22.41 -16.24 5.79
CA ASN A 149 -22.44 -16.09 4.35
C ASN A 149 -21.14 -15.56 3.70
N GLY A 150 -19.97 -15.82 4.31
CA GLY A 150 -18.67 -15.44 3.74
C GLY A 150 -18.28 -13.96 3.91
N ILE A 151 -18.92 -13.26 4.85
CA ILE A 151 -18.64 -11.84 5.15
C ILE A 151 -17.31 -11.66 5.90
N ASN A 152 -17.00 -12.52 6.88
CA ASN A 152 -15.77 -12.42 7.65
C ASN A 152 -14.68 -13.35 7.10
N ARG A 153 -13.59 -12.78 6.56
CA ARG A 153 -12.44 -13.52 6.03
C ARG A 153 -11.21 -13.46 6.95
N CYS A 154 -11.34 -12.83 8.12
CA CYS A 154 -10.24 -12.65 9.06
C CYS A 154 -9.87 -13.94 9.80
N THR A 155 -9.16 -14.84 9.11
CA THR A 155 -8.56 -16.03 9.75
C THR A 155 -7.03 -15.91 9.77
N GLY A 156 -6.50 -15.27 10.82
CA GLY A 156 -5.06 -15.18 11.06
C GLY A 156 -4.35 -13.98 10.40
N ASP A 157 -5.04 -13.27 9.50
CA ASP A 157 -4.52 -12.09 8.82
C ASP A 157 -4.58 -10.81 9.66
N ILE A 158 -3.89 -9.76 9.18
CA ILE A 158 -3.88 -8.43 9.79
C ILE A 158 -5.02 -7.59 9.20
N ALA A 159 -5.18 -7.57 7.89
CA ALA A 159 -6.30 -6.97 7.18
C ALA A 159 -6.55 -7.73 5.87
N VAL A 160 -7.73 -7.54 5.28
CA VAL A 160 -8.08 -8.15 3.98
C VAL A 160 -8.85 -7.14 3.13
N ASN A 161 -8.33 -6.80 1.96
CA ASN A 161 -9.07 -6.07 0.94
C ASN A 161 -9.96 -7.02 0.09
N THR A 162 -11.18 -6.58 -0.23
CA THR A 162 -12.03 -7.23 -1.24
C THR A 162 -12.70 -6.17 -2.12
N ASN A 163 -12.71 -6.42 -3.43
CA ASN A 163 -13.23 -5.48 -4.40
C ASN A 163 -14.67 -5.76 -4.82
N PHE A 164 -15.41 -4.72 -5.21
CA PHE A 164 -16.84 -4.81 -5.59
C PHE A 164 -17.14 -5.79 -6.74
N LYS A 165 -16.13 -6.14 -7.55
CA LYS A 165 -16.20 -7.05 -8.71
C LYS A 165 -15.69 -8.45 -8.42
N ASP A 166 -15.23 -8.73 -7.21
CA ASP A 166 -14.73 -10.05 -6.87
C ASP A 166 -15.90 -11.04 -6.76
N TYR A 167 -15.77 -12.20 -7.41
CA TYR A 167 -16.83 -13.22 -7.48
C TYR A 167 -17.34 -13.72 -6.11
N ASN A 168 -16.49 -13.60 -5.08
CA ASN A 168 -16.81 -14.01 -3.72
C ASN A 168 -17.19 -12.83 -2.82
N ASN A 169 -17.29 -11.60 -3.34
CA ASN A 169 -17.70 -10.45 -2.55
C ASN A 169 -19.22 -10.46 -2.36
N PRO A 170 -19.73 -10.64 -1.12
CA PRO A 170 -21.16 -10.58 -0.86
C PRO A 170 -21.74 -9.15 -0.94
N PHE A 171 -20.88 -8.13 -1.05
CA PHE A 171 -21.27 -6.72 -1.04
C PHE A 171 -21.07 -6.02 -2.39
N PRO A 172 -21.96 -5.09 -2.78
CA PRO A 172 -21.84 -4.31 -4.02
C PRO A 172 -20.90 -3.10 -3.89
N PHE A 173 -19.83 -3.20 -3.10
CA PHE A 173 -18.85 -2.14 -2.86
C PHE A 173 -17.48 -2.71 -2.52
N ASN A 174 -16.43 -1.88 -2.57
CA ASN A 174 -15.09 -2.27 -2.13
C ASN A 174 -14.99 -2.14 -0.61
N HIS A 175 -14.24 -3.02 0.02
CA HIS A 175 -14.06 -2.95 1.46
C HIS A 175 -12.70 -3.48 1.91
N ILE A 176 -12.27 -3.01 3.08
CA ILE A 176 -11.13 -3.54 3.81
C ILE A 176 -11.63 -4.01 5.17
N GLU A 177 -11.44 -5.29 5.42
CA GLU A 177 -11.66 -5.95 6.71
C GLU A 177 -10.44 -5.72 7.59
N LEU A 178 -10.61 -5.02 8.70
CA LEU A 178 -9.56 -4.79 9.69
C LEU A 178 -9.62 -5.90 10.73
N CYS A 179 -8.80 -6.92 10.54
CA CYS A 179 -8.86 -8.10 11.37
C CYS A 179 -8.40 -7.81 12.80
N PRO A 180 -8.75 -8.66 13.77
CA PRO A 180 -8.30 -8.48 15.16
C PRO A 180 -6.77 -8.42 15.32
N GLY A 181 -6.02 -8.99 14.36
CA GLY A 181 -4.57 -8.81 14.25
C GLY A 181 -4.14 -7.35 14.02
N PHE A 182 -4.91 -6.55 13.28
CA PHE A 182 -4.65 -5.12 13.08
C PHE A 182 -4.61 -4.34 14.38
N PHE A 183 -5.43 -4.71 15.36
CA PHE A 183 -5.52 -3.99 16.63
C PHE A 183 -4.56 -4.57 17.69
N ASN A 184 -4.39 -5.89 17.69
CA ASN A 184 -3.74 -6.59 18.80
C ASN A 184 -2.31 -7.06 18.50
N LYS A 185 -1.91 -7.09 17.23
CA LYS A 185 -0.59 -7.57 16.79
C LYS A 185 0.18 -6.56 15.96
N ALA A 186 -0.52 -5.72 15.19
CA ALA A 186 0.13 -4.71 14.38
C ALA A 186 0.93 -3.75 15.26
N LEU A 187 2.05 -3.28 14.71
CA LEU A 187 3.01 -2.48 15.44
C LEU A 187 2.72 -1.00 15.25
N THR A 188 3.07 -0.21 16.27
CA THR A 188 3.28 1.22 16.08
C THR A 188 4.52 1.46 15.22
N ILE A 189 4.67 2.67 14.67
CA ILE A 189 5.86 3.02 13.88
C ILE A 189 7.18 2.80 14.65
N ASP A 190 7.25 3.22 15.92
CA ASP A 190 8.46 3.05 16.72
C ASP A 190 8.80 1.57 16.94
N ALA A 191 7.80 0.76 17.27
CA ALA A 191 7.99 -0.67 17.48
C ALA A 191 8.37 -1.40 16.17
N ALA A 192 7.78 -1.00 15.05
CA ALA A 192 8.16 -1.52 13.73
C ALA A 192 9.61 -1.15 13.39
N ARG A 193 10.00 0.13 13.57
CA ARG A 193 11.36 0.59 13.34
C ARG A 193 12.36 -0.21 14.16
N ASP A 194 12.14 -0.36 15.46
CA ASP A 194 13.06 -1.08 16.34
C ASP A 194 13.15 -2.58 15.98
N LYS A 195 12.06 -3.16 15.46
CA LYS A 195 12.04 -4.54 14.96
C LYS A 195 12.85 -4.72 13.67
N PHE A 196 12.71 -3.79 12.71
CA PHE A 196 13.39 -3.84 11.40
C PHE A 196 14.85 -3.39 11.45
N PHE A 197 15.20 -2.48 12.37
CA PHE A 197 16.53 -1.89 12.51
C PHE A 197 17.15 -2.07 13.91
N PRO A 198 17.18 -3.28 14.48
CA PRO A 198 17.55 -3.48 15.88
C PRO A 198 19.02 -3.12 16.12
N GLY A 199 19.26 -2.11 16.96
CA GLY A 199 20.61 -1.68 17.33
C GLY A 199 21.40 -1.00 16.21
N LEU A 200 20.73 -0.55 15.14
CA LEU A 200 21.34 0.21 14.07
C LEU A 200 21.18 1.71 14.33
N ASP A 201 22.27 2.47 14.19
CA ASP A 201 22.21 3.93 14.19
C ASP A 201 21.43 4.41 12.95
N PRO A 202 20.76 5.58 12.99
CA PRO A 202 19.95 6.05 11.87
C PRO A 202 20.69 6.17 10.52
N LYS A 203 21.99 6.43 10.56
CA LYS A 203 22.89 6.44 9.39
C LYS A 203 23.07 5.05 8.77
N GLN A 204 22.98 3.98 9.56
CA GLN A 204 23.11 2.60 9.11
C GLN A 204 21.82 2.04 8.49
N TRP A 205 20.67 2.69 8.70
CA TRP A 205 19.41 2.27 8.07
C TRP A 205 19.44 2.38 6.53
N GLU A 206 20.52 2.88 5.92
CA GLU A 206 20.67 2.95 4.45
C GLU A 206 21.04 1.60 3.81
N ASP A 207 21.55 0.68 4.63
CA ASP A 207 22.02 -0.62 4.17
C ASP A 207 20.89 -1.65 4.31
N THR A 208 20.20 -1.91 3.20
CA THR A 208 19.15 -2.93 3.13
C THR A 208 19.60 -4.32 3.49
N THR A 209 20.88 -4.62 3.30
CA THR A 209 21.41 -5.97 3.56
C THR A 209 21.35 -6.34 5.04
N GLN A 210 21.13 -5.35 5.92
CA GLN A 210 21.01 -5.52 7.38
C GLN A 210 19.56 -5.62 7.86
N LEU A 211 18.59 -5.47 6.97
CA LEU A 211 17.17 -5.61 7.30
C LEU A 211 16.86 -7.06 7.67
N LYS A 212 16.17 -7.24 8.80
CA LYS A 212 15.63 -8.56 9.14
C LYS A 212 14.53 -8.94 8.16
N ASP A 213 14.56 -10.20 7.73
CA ASP A 213 13.53 -10.77 6.87
C ASP A 213 12.22 -10.98 7.65
N GLU A 214 11.39 -9.95 7.68
CA GLU A 214 10.17 -9.86 8.47
C GLU A 214 9.02 -9.30 7.62
N LEU A 215 7.78 -9.64 8.00
CA LEU A 215 6.57 -9.03 7.46
C LEU A 215 6.34 -7.65 8.10
N LEU A 216 6.04 -6.63 7.28
CA LEU A 216 5.75 -5.27 7.77
C LEU A 216 4.29 -5.18 8.23
N ILE A 217 4.07 -5.39 9.52
CA ILE A 217 2.75 -5.28 10.15
C ILE A 217 2.54 -3.96 10.90
N GLU A 218 3.17 -2.86 10.46
CA GLU A 218 2.92 -1.54 11.05
C GLU A 218 1.56 -1.01 10.57
N GLN A 219 0.70 -0.51 11.46
CA GLN A 219 -0.70 -0.21 11.15
C GLN A 219 -0.88 0.73 9.95
N GLY A 220 -0.09 1.81 9.87
CA GLY A 220 -0.14 2.72 8.73
C GLY A 220 0.32 2.06 7.44
N ALA A 221 1.40 1.29 7.48
CA ALA A 221 1.92 0.56 6.33
C ALA A 221 0.96 -0.54 5.85
N VAL A 222 0.24 -1.20 6.75
CA VAL A 222 -0.84 -2.13 6.40
C VAL A 222 -1.94 -1.42 5.62
N LEU A 223 -2.36 -0.22 6.04
CA LEU A 223 -3.36 0.53 5.27
C LEU A 223 -2.81 0.99 3.90
N VAL A 224 -1.52 1.33 3.80
CA VAL A 224 -0.87 1.59 2.51
C VAL A 224 -0.88 0.34 1.64
N HIS A 225 -0.59 -0.84 2.21
CA HIS A 225 -0.65 -2.14 1.53
C HIS A 225 -2.07 -2.41 1.01
N GLU A 226 -3.08 -2.41 1.90
CA GLU A 226 -4.46 -2.75 1.53
C GLU A 226 -5.06 -1.76 0.52
N ALA A 227 -4.63 -0.49 0.55
CA ALA A 227 -5.03 0.49 -0.45
C ALA A 227 -4.60 0.07 -1.87
N GLN A 228 -3.40 -0.53 -2.04
CA GLN A 228 -2.89 -0.97 -3.35
C GLN A 228 -3.76 -2.05 -3.99
N HIS A 229 -4.53 -2.80 -3.20
CA HIS A 229 -5.47 -3.81 -3.67
C HIS A 229 -6.83 -3.22 -4.10
N SER A 230 -7.14 -1.98 -3.71
CA SER A 230 -8.48 -1.39 -3.83
C SER A 230 -8.78 -0.81 -5.22
N LEU A 231 -9.78 -1.35 -5.89
CA LEU A 231 -10.35 -0.81 -7.13
C LEU A 231 -11.13 0.49 -6.93
N ALA A 232 -11.47 0.84 -5.69
CA ALA A 232 -12.00 2.16 -5.37
C ALA A 232 -10.95 3.26 -5.55
N ILE A 233 -9.66 2.89 -5.42
CA ILE A 233 -8.52 3.80 -5.51
C ILE A 233 -7.89 3.71 -6.91
N PHE A 234 -7.82 2.51 -7.48
CA PHE A 234 -7.15 2.23 -8.75
C PHE A 234 -8.12 1.73 -9.83
N GLU A 235 -8.17 2.38 -11.00
CA GLU A 235 -9.13 2.06 -12.08
C GLU A 235 -9.04 0.64 -12.66
N LYS A 236 -7.86 0.01 -12.59
CA LYS A 236 -7.58 -1.29 -13.23
C LYS A 236 -6.75 -2.18 -12.30
N ASN A 237 -6.93 -3.50 -12.43
CA ASN A 237 -6.17 -4.53 -11.70
C ASN A 237 -4.67 -4.45 -12.05
N ILE A 238 -3.90 -3.72 -11.26
CA ILE A 238 -2.45 -3.68 -11.37
C ILE A 238 -1.87 -4.81 -10.50
N LEU A 239 -2.18 -6.06 -10.85
CA LEU A 239 -1.86 -7.31 -10.12
C LEU A 239 -2.38 -7.33 -8.66
N VAL A 240 -3.57 -7.91 -8.48
CA VAL A 240 -4.27 -8.12 -7.18
C VAL A 240 -3.86 -9.44 -6.52
N LYS A 241 -2.56 -9.66 -6.32
CA LYS A 241 -2.04 -10.78 -5.53
C LYS A 241 -0.85 -10.27 -4.73
N ASP A 242 -0.53 -10.95 -3.63
CA ASP A 242 0.69 -10.72 -2.86
C ASP A 242 1.80 -11.65 -3.38
N PRO A 243 2.62 -11.21 -4.36
CA PRO A 243 3.67 -12.05 -4.91
C PRO A 243 4.81 -12.30 -3.92
N GLY A 244 4.89 -11.49 -2.84
CA GLY A 244 5.80 -11.65 -1.71
C GLY A 244 5.30 -10.83 -0.53
N GLN A 245 5.49 -11.37 0.67
CA GLN A 245 4.99 -10.80 1.93
C GLN A 245 6.12 -10.41 2.88
N THR A 246 7.31 -10.99 2.73
CA THR A 246 8.49 -10.61 3.53
C THR A 246 9.47 -9.78 2.71
N ILE A 247 10.38 -9.06 3.39
CA ILE A 247 11.45 -8.28 2.73
C ILE A 247 12.18 -9.16 1.69
N LYS A 248 12.56 -10.39 2.06
CA LYS A 248 13.31 -11.30 1.19
C LYS A 248 12.46 -11.86 0.03
N GLU A 249 11.15 -11.98 0.19
CA GLU A 249 10.27 -12.39 -0.90
C GLU A 249 10.08 -11.24 -1.90
N CYS A 250 9.76 -10.03 -1.43
CA CYS A 250 9.65 -8.83 -2.27
C CYS A 250 10.95 -8.57 -3.06
N ALA A 251 12.08 -8.76 -2.38
CA ALA A 251 13.44 -8.77 -2.92
C ALA A 251 13.70 -9.72 -4.09
N GLN A 252 13.04 -10.89 -4.11
CA GLN A 252 13.25 -11.95 -5.10
C GLN A 252 12.33 -11.83 -6.32
N LEU A 253 11.33 -10.95 -6.25
CA LEU A 253 10.43 -10.68 -7.35
C LEU A 253 11.17 -10.08 -8.55
N GLY A 254 10.70 -10.39 -9.75
CA GLY A 254 11.18 -9.70 -10.95
C GLY A 254 10.78 -8.21 -10.95
N TYR A 255 11.50 -7.40 -11.72
CA TYR A 255 11.32 -5.93 -11.77
C TYR A 255 9.85 -5.46 -11.91
N LYS A 256 9.07 -6.08 -12.82
CA LYS A 256 7.66 -5.69 -13.03
C LYS A 256 6.76 -6.05 -11.83
N PRO A 257 6.77 -7.30 -11.32
CA PRO A 257 6.07 -7.64 -10.08
C PRO A 257 6.47 -6.80 -8.86
N GLN A 258 7.75 -6.44 -8.70
CA GLN A 258 8.18 -5.59 -7.58
C GLN A 258 7.54 -4.19 -7.61
N ARG A 259 7.38 -3.61 -8.80
CA ARG A 259 6.71 -2.30 -8.98
C ARG A 259 5.21 -2.34 -8.70
N GLN A 260 4.64 -3.54 -8.57
CA GLN A 260 3.22 -3.74 -8.44
C GLN A 260 2.83 -4.45 -7.14
N SER A 261 3.80 -5.00 -6.41
CA SER A 261 3.61 -5.67 -5.12
C SER A 261 3.18 -4.68 -4.04
N PRO A 262 1.99 -4.84 -3.45
CA PRO A 262 1.49 -4.00 -2.35
C PRO A 262 2.47 -3.91 -1.18
N GLU A 263 3.01 -5.06 -0.77
CA GLU A 263 4.00 -5.13 0.30
C GLU A 263 5.27 -4.34 -0.02
N ASN A 264 5.79 -4.47 -1.25
CA ASN A 264 6.97 -3.71 -1.65
C ASN A 264 6.72 -2.20 -1.65
N ILE A 265 5.52 -1.76 -2.03
CA ILE A 265 5.11 -0.35 -1.99
C ILE A 265 5.03 0.15 -0.54
N ALA A 266 4.42 -0.64 0.36
CA ALA A 266 4.34 -0.34 1.79
C ALA A 266 5.73 -0.27 2.44
N LEU A 267 6.62 -1.21 2.13
CA LEU A 267 8.02 -1.22 2.58
C LEU A 267 8.79 0.03 2.12
N ILE A 268 8.63 0.43 0.84
CA ILE A 268 9.22 1.66 0.33
C ILE A 268 8.70 2.88 1.08
N ALA A 269 7.39 2.95 1.32
CA ALA A 269 6.77 4.08 2.01
C ALA A 269 7.26 4.20 3.46
N PHE A 270 7.20 3.09 4.20
CA PHE A 270 7.67 3.00 5.59
C PHE A 270 9.13 3.38 5.72
N TRP A 271 10.02 2.79 4.92
CA TRP A 271 11.45 3.03 5.07
C TRP A 271 11.84 4.44 4.61
N SER A 272 11.22 4.96 3.55
CA SER A 272 11.46 6.34 3.12
C SER A 272 11.05 7.35 4.21
N ARG A 273 9.97 7.08 4.96
CA ARG A 273 9.62 7.89 6.15
C ARG A 273 10.65 7.76 7.26
N VAL A 274 11.01 6.54 7.64
CA VAL A 274 12.00 6.31 8.71
C VAL A 274 13.32 7.03 8.39
N LYS A 275 13.68 7.10 7.11
CA LYS A 275 14.83 7.88 6.64
C LYS A 275 14.62 9.37 6.71
N TRP A 276 13.51 9.85 6.20
CA TRP A 276 13.13 11.25 6.33
C TRP A 276 13.22 11.72 7.80
N ASP A 277 12.71 10.94 8.74
CA ASP A 277 12.70 11.36 10.14
C ASP A 277 14.09 11.37 10.79
N SER A 278 15.08 10.71 10.18
CA SER A 278 16.45 10.63 10.69
C SER A 278 17.38 11.74 10.21
N GLU A 279 16.98 12.50 9.18
CA GLU A 279 17.83 13.52 8.57
C GLU A 279 17.36 14.94 8.94
N PRO A 280 18.30 15.89 9.12
CA PRO A 280 17.94 17.29 9.30
C PRO A 280 17.40 17.86 7.99
N HIS A 281 16.07 17.88 7.85
CA HIS A 281 15.42 18.52 6.73
C HIS A 281 15.20 20.01 7.00
N LEU A 282 15.43 20.85 5.98
CA LEU A 282 14.82 22.18 5.94
C LEU A 282 13.31 21.96 6.04
N GLN A 283 12.66 22.54 7.05
CA GLN A 283 11.23 22.40 7.29
C GLN A 283 10.46 22.45 5.96
N LEU A 284 9.86 21.33 5.57
CA LEU A 284 8.79 21.37 4.60
C LEU A 284 7.65 22.12 5.31
N THR A 285 7.53 23.41 5.01
CA THR A 285 6.25 24.08 5.12
C THR A 285 5.30 23.22 4.29
N MET A 286 4.45 22.42 4.94
CA MET A 286 3.32 21.80 4.24
C MET A 286 2.58 22.95 3.59
N VAL A 287 2.63 23.03 2.25
CA VAL A 287 1.84 24.01 1.53
C VAL A 287 0.41 23.48 1.52
N ASP A 288 -0.25 23.68 2.65
CA ASP A 288 -1.66 23.98 2.70
C ASP A 288 -1.88 25.14 1.70
N GLN A 289 -2.45 24.83 0.53
CA GLN A 289 -2.85 25.84 -0.45
C GLN A 289 -4.26 26.39 -0.19
N SER A 290 -4.92 26.05 0.92
CA SER A 290 -6.32 26.44 1.15
C SER A 290 -6.53 27.50 2.22
N GLY A 291 -5.58 27.74 3.14
CA GLY A 291 -5.73 28.72 4.20
C GLY A 291 -7.05 28.59 4.99
N LYS A 292 -7.66 27.40 4.99
CA LYS A 292 -8.91 27.06 5.69
C LYS A 292 -9.13 25.53 5.71
N GLU A 293 -9.45 25.08 6.92
CA GLU A 293 -9.66 23.72 7.44
C GLU A 293 -8.44 22.79 7.44
N GLN A 294 -7.63 22.93 8.49
CA GLN A 294 -7.01 21.77 9.12
C GLN A 294 -8.12 20.79 9.47
N PHE A 295 -7.99 19.54 9.00
CA PHE A 295 -8.76 18.36 9.41
C PHE A 295 -9.77 18.65 10.52
N THR A 296 -11.03 18.83 10.16
CA THR A 296 -12.13 18.90 11.11
C THR A 296 -12.37 17.47 11.62
N GLY A 297 -11.84 17.21 12.80
CA GLY A 297 -12.10 15.96 13.51
C GLY A 297 -13.60 15.73 13.68
N ILE A 298 -13.98 14.45 13.59
CA ILE A 298 -15.19 13.84 14.14
C ILE A 298 -16.47 14.65 13.91
N GLU A 299 -17.12 14.43 12.76
CA GLU A 299 -18.57 14.63 12.70
C GLU A 299 -19.28 13.32 13.09
N GLY A 300 -20.05 13.35 14.19
CA GLY A 300 -21.07 12.34 14.46
C GLY A 300 -20.76 11.23 15.46
N TRP A 301 -19.88 11.45 16.45
CA TRP A 301 -19.75 10.59 17.64
C TRP A 301 -19.89 11.38 18.94
#